data_AF-A0A940NUY5-F1
#
_entry.id   AF-A0A940NUY5-F1
#
_cell.length_a   1.000
_cell.length_b   1.000
_cell.length_c   1.000
_cell.angle_alpha   90.00
_cell.angle_beta   90.00
_cell.angle_gamma   90.00
#
_symmetry.space_group_name_H-M   'P 1'
#
loop_
_entity.id
_entity.type
_entity.pdbx_description
1 polymer ?
#
loop_
_entity_poly.entity_id
_entity_poly.type
_entity_poly.pdbx_seq_one_letter_code
_entity_poly.pdbx_strand_id
1 'polypeptide(L)'
;RTGRRDLPPEMWFVMREDMPEPRAMLPETIPWRLLQGIALVQVYLEERWVEPPRLERYPYSLLYHQTMSTLASCGEMTPAALAQRVLTLQMFRHITQEDYKVLLRHLLEQDHIQRTEEGGLIVGLAGERIINSFRFYAVFQENEEYTVRCESQELGTLVMPPPPGEKIAIAGHVWIVEEVDHKRHLVYCEPVKGKVPAYFGECPGDIHTKILLRMRQVLREDKSYPYLMQNAVRRLAQARETARNAAVTDEILVNLGGDMWCLFPWLGTYAFLALERFLKLRCKDRLGIKGLDPSRQYFIQFSMPVTRDAFFAVLAEEIQKPFEPLDLVYPNEVPLFEKYDEYLPPELVRKGFAYGVLGIEEVKQRVREWCNIPDSKTLEMN
;
A
#
# COMPACT_ATOMS: atom_id res chain seq x y z
N ARG A 1 -9.99 24.20 11.41
CA ARG A 1 -11.39 24.45 11.83
C ARG A 1 -12.01 25.26 10.70
N THR A 2 -13.09 24.77 10.08
CA THR A 2 -13.76 25.49 8.99
C THR A 2 -14.43 26.76 9.55
N GLY A 3 -14.27 27.86 8.83
CA GLY A 3 -14.58 29.22 9.28
C GLY A 3 -16.00 29.35 9.82
N ARG A 4 -16.11 29.63 11.12
CA ARG A 4 -17.27 30.28 11.73
C ARG A 4 -16.83 31.70 12.08
N ARG A 5 -17.69 32.69 11.81
CA ARG A 5 -17.54 34.13 12.15
C ARG A 5 -16.62 34.94 11.23
N ASP A 6 -16.84 34.91 9.91
CA ASP A 6 -16.16 35.77 8.91
C ASP A 6 -14.62 35.71 8.89
N LEU A 7 -14.02 34.76 9.59
CA LEU A 7 -12.59 34.48 9.54
C LEU A 7 -12.29 33.55 8.36
N PRO A 8 -11.12 33.73 7.70
CA PRO A 8 -10.72 32.85 6.61
C PRO A 8 -10.66 31.39 7.10
N PRO A 9 -11.05 30.42 6.26
CA PRO A 9 -10.97 29.02 6.63
C PRO A 9 -9.50 28.61 6.83
N GLU A 10 -9.19 28.07 8.00
CA GLU A 10 -7.84 27.60 8.33
C GLU A 10 -7.78 26.07 8.41
N MET A 11 -6.80 25.51 7.71
CA MET A 11 -6.43 24.10 7.78
C MET A 11 -5.08 23.97 8.48
N TRP A 12 -5.04 23.14 9.51
CA TRP A 12 -3.85 22.90 10.32
C TRP A 12 -3.43 21.46 10.16
N PHE A 13 -2.20 21.23 9.71
CA PHE A 13 -1.57 19.92 9.65
C PHE A 13 -0.75 19.72 10.92
N VAL A 14 -1.16 18.77 11.76
CA VAL A 14 -0.41 18.41 12.97
C VAL A 14 0.34 17.12 12.73
N MET A 15 1.65 17.23 12.54
CA MET A 15 2.53 16.08 12.36
C MET A 15 3.11 15.71 13.72
N ARG A 16 2.66 14.58 14.28
CA ARG A 16 3.28 14.00 15.48
C ARG A 16 4.55 13.27 15.08
N GLU A 17 5.61 13.54 15.81
CA GLU A 17 6.91 12.90 15.68
C GLU A 17 7.37 12.49 17.08
N ASP A 18 7.80 11.24 17.23
CA ASP A 18 8.47 10.80 18.44
C ASP A 18 9.91 11.28 18.42
N MET A 19 10.45 11.68 19.57
CA MET A 19 11.86 12.04 19.63
C MET A 19 12.71 10.81 19.31
N PRO A 20 13.64 10.90 18.33
CA PRO A 20 14.55 9.79 18.04
C PRO A 20 15.28 9.37 19.31
N GLU A 21 15.45 8.07 19.53
CA GLU A 21 16.29 7.59 20.60
C GLU A 21 17.71 8.17 20.44
N PRO A 22 18.48 8.40 21.52
CA PRO A 22 19.85 8.92 21.42
C PRO A 22 20.79 8.08 20.53
N ARG A 23 20.44 6.80 20.32
CA ARG A 23 21.15 5.83 19.48
C ARG A 23 20.49 5.58 18.13
N ALA A 24 19.37 6.25 17.82
CA ALA A 24 18.67 6.10 16.56
C ALA A 24 19.62 6.48 15.43
N MET A 25 19.82 5.56 14.50
CA MET A 25 20.70 5.78 13.37
C MET A 25 19.92 6.33 12.18
N LEU A 26 20.66 6.82 11.19
CA LEU A 26 20.05 7.11 9.90
C LEU A 26 19.40 5.85 9.34
N PRO A 27 18.21 5.95 8.72
CA PRO A 27 17.46 7.18 8.44
C PRO A 27 16.27 7.50 9.37
N GLU A 28 16.18 6.86 10.53
CA GLU A 28 15.09 7.09 11.50
C GLU A 28 15.07 8.53 12.03
N THR A 29 16.22 9.21 12.01
CA THR A 29 16.35 10.60 12.43
C THR A 29 15.76 11.62 11.45
N ILE A 30 15.29 11.20 10.27
CA ILE A 30 14.66 12.08 9.27
C ILE A 30 13.15 12.18 9.56
N PRO A 31 12.56 13.40 9.62
CA PRO A 31 11.15 13.57 9.96
C PRO A 31 10.25 13.32 8.74
N TRP A 32 10.11 12.06 8.34
CA TRP A 32 9.42 11.65 7.11
C TRP A 32 7.98 12.17 6.99
N ARG A 33 7.19 12.13 8.08
CA ARG A 33 5.81 12.65 8.11
C ARG A 33 5.75 14.16 7.91
N LEU A 34 6.69 14.91 8.49
CA LEU A 34 6.80 16.36 8.27
C LEU A 34 7.14 16.67 6.82
N LEU A 35 8.12 15.97 6.25
CA LEU A 35 8.51 16.12 4.85
C LEU A 35 7.34 15.80 3.91
N GLN A 36 6.59 14.74 4.17
CA GLN A 36 5.40 14.39 3.41
C GLN A 36 4.34 15.50 3.48
N GLY A 37 4.06 16.04 4.67
CA GLY A 37 3.15 17.17 4.83
C GLY A 37 3.58 18.41 4.04
N ILE A 38 4.88 18.74 4.09
CA ILE A 38 5.44 19.83 3.30
C ILE A 38 5.28 19.56 1.81
N ALA A 39 5.66 18.36 1.35
CA ALA A 39 5.60 17.97 -0.05
C ALA A 39 4.18 18.04 -0.60
N LEU A 40 3.17 17.54 0.13
CA LEU A 40 1.76 17.63 -0.26
C LEU A 40 1.32 19.09 -0.47
N VAL A 41 1.65 19.96 0.47
CA VAL A 41 1.33 21.39 0.36
C VAL A 41 2.08 22.05 -0.80
N GLN A 42 3.38 21.74 -0.97
CA GLN A 42 4.19 22.32 -2.05
C GLN A 42 3.72 21.90 -3.43
N VAL A 43 3.46 20.61 -3.64
CA VAL A 43 2.97 20.10 -4.93
C VAL A 43 1.66 20.79 -5.33
N TYR A 44 0.75 21.03 -4.37
CA TYR A 44 -0.49 21.76 -4.65
C TYR A 44 -0.27 23.27 -4.87
N LEU A 45 0.62 23.91 -4.11
CA LEU A 45 0.88 25.35 -4.25
C LEU A 45 1.63 25.69 -5.53
N GLU A 46 2.60 24.85 -5.92
CA GLU A 46 3.48 25.08 -7.07
C GLU A 46 2.83 24.63 -8.37
N GLU A 47 2.11 23.50 -8.37
CA GLU A 47 1.64 22.86 -9.61
C GLU A 47 0.13 22.67 -9.68
N ARG A 48 -0.62 22.95 -8.61
CA ARG A 48 -2.06 22.59 -8.49
C ARG A 48 -2.32 21.11 -8.76
N TRP A 49 -1.32 20.27 -8.54
CA TRP A 49 -1.39 18.87 -8.88
C TRP A 49 -2.26 18.11 -7.88
N VAL A 50 -3.10 17.24 -8.42
CA VAL A 50 -3.94 16.29 -7.70
C VAL A 50 -3.59 14.91 -8.24
N GLU A 51 -3.59 13.91 -7.38
CA GLU A 51 -3.26 12.54 -7.76
C GLU A 51 -4.21 12.03 -8.87
N PRO A 52 -3.66 11.52 -9.99
CA PRO A 52 -4.48 11.01 -11.07
C PRO A 52 -5.17 9.70 -10.67
N PRO A 53 -6.39 9.43 -11.17
CA PRO A 53 -7.03 8.15 -10.96
C PRO A 53 -6.23 7.02 -11.63
N ARG A 54 -6.14 5.87 -10.96
CA ARG A 54 -5.48 4.68 -11.49
C ARG A 54 -6.45 3.89 -12.37
N LEU A 55 -6.34 4.06 -13.69
CA LEU A 55 -7.26 3.47 -14.67
C LEU A 55 -6.86 2.06 -15.16
N GLU A 56 -5.61 1.65 -14.94
CA GLU A 56 -5.05 0.38 -15.43
C GLU A 56 -5.22 -0.78 -14.41
N ARG A 57 -6.22 -0.69 -13.52
CA ARG A 57 -6.47 -1.71 -12.49
C ARG A 57 -7.21 -2.92 -13.08
N TYR A 58 -7.10 -4.04 -12.35
CA TYR A 58 -7.86 -5.28 -12.60
C TYR A 58 -8.85 -5.50 -11.44
N PRO A 59 -10.03 -4.86 -11.48
CA PRO A 59 -10.93 -4.77 -10.33
C PRO A 59 -11.80 -6.02 -10.18
N TYR A 60 -11.19 -7.19 -9.94
CA TYR A 60 -11.92 -8.46 -9.84
C TYR A 60 -12.93 -8.48 -8.67
N SER A 61 -12.62 -7.82 -7.55
CA SER A 61 -13.57 -7.66 -6.43
C SER A 61 -14.86 -6.94 -6.88
N LEU A 62 -14.73 -5.87 -7.67
CA LEU A 62 -15.89 -5.19 -8.26
C LEU A 62 -16.58 -6.04 -9.34
N LEU A 63 -15.82 -6.85 -10.09
CA LEU A 63 -16.38 -7.77 -11.07
C LEU A 63 -17.30 -8.81 -10.43
N TYR A 64 -16.87 -9.39 -9.29
CA TYR A 64 -17.69 -10.28 -8.49
C TYR A 64 -18.97 -9.56 -8.02
N HIS A 65 -18.81 -8.42 -7.36
CA HIS A 65 -19.94 -7.64 -6.85
C HIS A 65 -20.95 -7.30 -7.95
N GLN A 66 -20.47 -6.79 -9.09
CA GLN A 66 -21.33 -6.43 -10.23
C GLN A 66 -22.02 -7.65 -10.83
N THR A 67 -21.36 -8.80 -10.88
CA THR A 67 -21.94 -10.06 -11.37
C THR A 67 -23.09 -10.51 -10.48
N MET A 68 -22.86 -10.59 -9.17
CA MET A 68 -23.87 -10.98 -8.18
C MET A 68 -25.04 -10.00 -8.16
N SER A 69 -24.76 -8.69 -8.22
CA SER A 69 -25.78 -7.64 -8.26
C SER A 69 -26.66 -7.72 -9.51
N THR A 70 -26.06 -8.06 -10.65
CA THR A 70 -26.79 -8.21 -11.92
C THR A 70 -27.74 -9.41 -11.87
N LEU A 71 -27.27 -10.55 -11.37
CA LEU A 71 -28.12 -11.74 -11.19
C LEU A 71 -29.23 -11.50 -10.16
N ALA A 72 -28.93 -10.84 -9.04
CA ALA A 72 -29.93 -10.48 -8.04
C ALA A 72 -31.03 -9.56 -8.60
N SER A 73 -30.67 -8.64 -9.51
CA SER A 73 -31.62 -7.69 -10.09
C SER A 73 -32.42 -8.26 -11.27
N CYS A 74 -31.82 -9.11 -12.10
CA CYS A 74 -32.43 -9.59 -13.35
C CYS A 74 -33.00 -11.02 -13.23
N GLY A 75 -32.66 -11.75 -12.17
CA GLY A 75 -33.01 -13.16 -12.03
C GLY A 75 -32.13 -14.04 -12.93
N GLU A 76 -32.76 -14.90 -13.71
CA GLU A 76 -32.06 -15.85 -14.57
C GLU A 76 -31.46 -15.17 -15.81
N MET A 77 -30.17 -15.41 -16.05
CA MET A 77 -29.47 -14.92 -17.25
C MET A 77 -28.55 -15.97 -17.84
N THR A 78 -28.50 -16.06 -19.17
CA THR A 78 -27.48 -16.90 -19.83
C THR A 78 -26.07 -16.35 -19.57
N PRO A 79 -25.02 -17.20 -19.52
CA PRO A 79 -23.65 -16.74 -19.32
C PRO A 79 -23.21 -15.67 -20.34
N ALA A 80 -23.68 -15.78 -21.59
CA ALA A 80 -23.38 -14.81 -22.65
C ALA A 80 -24.05 -13.45 -22.41
N ALA A 81 -25.33 -13.44 -22.03
CA ALA A 81 -26.05 -12.21 -21.72
C ALA A 81 -25.47 -11.51 -20.48
N LEU A 82 -25.10 -12.30 -19.47
CA LEU A 82 -24.45 -11.79 -18.27
C LEU A 82 -23.09 -11.17 -18.59
N ALA A 83 -22.24 -11.87 -19.35
CA ALA A 83 -20.95 -11.34 -19.80
C ALA A 83 -21.08 -10.07 -20.64
N GLN A 84 -22.05 -10.02 -21.55
CA GLN A 84 -22.30 -8.82 -22.36
C GLN A 84 -22.71 -7.63 -21.50
N ARG A 85 -23.49 -7.83 -20.44
CA ARG A 85 -23.94 -6.75 -19.56
C ARG A 85 -22.85 -6.27 -18.61
N VAL A 86 -22.05 -7.20 -18.08
CA VAL A 86 -20.99 -6.88 -17.10
C VAL A 86 -19.74 -6.39 -17.82
N LEU A 87 -19.15 -7.16 -18.73
CA LEU A 87 -17.84 -6.86 -19.32
C LEU A 87 -17.84 -5.65 -20.27
N THR A 88 -19.00 -5.15 -20.69
CA THR A 88 -19.08 -3.92 -21.50
C THR A 88 -18.93 -2.64 -20.67
N LEU A 89 -18.96 -2.74 -19.34
CA LEU A 89 -18.70 -1.60 -18.46
C LEU A 89 -17.23 -1.17 -18.57
N GLN A 90 -16.99 0.14 -18.70
CA GLN A 90 -15.65 0.70 -18.92
C GLN A 90 -14.61 0.29 -17.85
N MET A 91 -15.07 0.08 -16.62
CA MET A 91 -14.22 -0.37 -15.50
C MET A 91 -13.60 -1.75 -15.73
N PHE A 92 -14.18 -2.58 -16.59
CA PHE A 92 -13.74 -3.96 -16.86
C PHE A 92 -13.05 -4.12 -18.22
N ARG A 93 -12.64 -3.02 -18.88
CA ARG A 93 -12.00 -3.03 -20.20
C ARG A 93 -10.73 -3.90 -20.31
N HIS A 94 -10.05 -4.18 -19.19
CA HIS A 94 -8.85 -5.03 -19.14
C HIS A 94 -9.15 -6.48 -18.74
N ILE A 95 -10.40 -6.79 -18.40
CA ILE A 95 -10.81 -8.13 -17.97
C ILE A 95 -11.16 -8.95 -19.21
N THR A 96 -10.52 -10.10 -19.34
CA THR A 96 -10.73 -10.97 -20.49
C THR A 96 -11.97 -11.85 -20.30
N GLN A 97 -12.52 -12.38 -21.40
CA GLN A 97 -13.60 -13.37 -21.31
C GLN A 97 -13.16 -14.65 -20.60
N GLU A 98 -11.89 -15.04 -20.73
CA GLU A 98 -11.35 -16.21 -20.01
C GLU A 98 -11.30 -15.96 -18.50
N ASP A 99 -10.89 -14.77 -18.06
CA ASP A 99 -10.96 -14.39 -16.64
C ASP A 99 -12.40 -14.47 -16.12
N TYR A 100 -13.38 -14.06 -16.94
CA TYR A 100 -14.78 -14.12 -16.55
C TYR A 100 -15.31 -15.55 -16.47
N LYS A 101 -14.91 -16.43 -17.39
CA LYS A 101 -15.25 -17.86 -17.32
C LYS A 101 -14.67 -18.52 -16.08
N VAL A 102 -13.42 -18.19 -15.73
CA VAL A 102 -12.77 -18.62 -14.51
C VAL A 102 -13.60 -18.21 -13.29
N LEU A 103 -14.00 -16.93 -13.22
CA LEU A 103 -14.85 -16.44 -12.13
C LEU A 103 -16.17 -17.23 -12.08
N LEU A 104 -16.91 -17.34 -13.17
CA LEU A 104 -18.22 -18.01 -13.19
C LEU A 104 -18.13 -19.50 -12.79
N ARG A 105 -17.08 -20.21 -13.22
CA ARG A 105 -16.86 -21.61 -12.80
C ARG A 105 -16.61 -21.69 -11.29
N HIS A 106 -15.77 -20.82 -10.76
CA HIS A 106 -15.52 -20.76 -9.33
C HIS A 106 -16.79 -20.46 -8.53
N LEU A 107 -17.62 -19.52 -9.00
CA LEU A 107 -18.88 -19.18 -8.35
C LEU A 107 -19.90 -20.32 -8.36
N LEU A 108 -19.90 -21.15 -9.42
CA LEU A 108 -20.72 -22.37 -9.46
C LEU A 108 -20.22 -23.40 -8.44
N GLU A 109 -18.90 -23.57 -8.33
CA GLU A 109 -18.30 -24.50 -7.37
C GLU A 109 -18.55 -24.11 -5.92
N GLN A 110 -18.57 -22.81 -5.62
CA GLN A 110 -18.85 -22.26 -4.29
C GLN A 110 -20.34 -22.09 -3.98
N ASP A 111 -21.24 -22.51 -4.88
CA ASP A 111 -22.69 -22.33 -4.75
C ASP A 111 -23.13 -20.85 -4.58
N HIS A 112 -22.30 -19.92 -5.09
CA HIS A 112 -22.64 -18.50 -5.16
C HIS A 112 -23.62 -18.24 -6.30
N ILE A 113 -23.46 -18.97 -7.40
CA ILE A 113 -24.42 -19.00 -8.51
C ILE A 113 -24.78 -20.46 -8.80
N GLN A 114 -25.96 -20.68 -9.36
CA GLN A 114 -26.44 -22.00 -9.77
C GLN A 114 -26.85 -21.98 -11.24
N ARG A 115 -26.73 -23.13 -11.88
CA ARG A 115 -27.16 -23.32 -13.27
C ARG A 115 -28.55 -23.95 -13.30
N THR A 116 -29.45 -23.37 -14.08
CA THR A 116 -30.80 -23.89 -14.30
C THR A 116 -30.81 -25.00 -15.36
N GLU A 117 -31.93 -25.71 -15.47
CA GLU A 117 -32.14 -26.73 -16.52
C GLU A 117 -32.12 -26.13 -17.93
N GLU A 118 -32.56 -24.88 -18.09
CA GLU A 118 -32.53 -24.13 -19.36
C GLU A 118 -31.12 -23.59 -19.70
N GLY A 119 -30.16 -23.77 -18.80
CA GLY A 119 -28.76 -23.37 -18.99
C GLY A 119 -28.48 -21.91 -18.62
N GLY A 120 -29.45 -21.21 -18.00
CA GLY A 120 -29.26 -19.92 -17.36
C GLY A 120 -28.50 -20.03 -16.03
N LEU A 121 -28.06 -18.87 -15.53
CA LEU A 121 -27.42 -18.69 -14.24
C LEU A 121 -28.35 -17.89 -13.33
N ILE A 122 -28.49 -18.34 -12.09
CA ILE A 122 -29.22 -17.67 -11.02
C ILE A 122 -28.32 -17.54 -9.78
N VAL A 123 -28.74 -16.75 -8.79
CA VAL A 123 -28.05 -16.70 -7.49
C VAL A 123 -28.23 -18.03 -6.75
N GLY A 124 -27.13 -18.60 -6.26
CA GLY A 124 -27.14 -19.84 -5.46
C GLY A 124 -27.37 -19.57 -3.97
N LEU A 125 -27.54 -20.62 -3.17
CA LEU A 125 -27.89 -20.49 -1.76
C LEU A 125 -26.81 -19.79 -0.93
N ALA A 126 -25.53 -20.06 -1.21
CA ALA A 126 -24.43 -19.37 -0.55
C ALA A 126 -24.35 -17.91 -0.99
N GLY A 127 -24.58 -17.64 -2.28
CA GLY A 127 -24.62 -16.29 -2.85
C GLY A 127 -25.75 -15.44 -2.26
N GLU A 128 -26.92 -16.04 -2.04
CA GLU A 128 -28.08 -15.38 -1.45
C GLU A 128 -27.80 -14.82 -0.05
N ARG A 129 -27.03 -15.57 0.77
CA ARG A 129 -26.61 -15.11 2.11
C ARG A 129 -25.72 -13.88 2.05
N ILE A 130 -24.89 -13.77 1.02
CA ILE A 130 -23.98 -12.63 0.82
C ILE A 130 -24.80 -11.41 0.37
N ILE A 131 -25.61 -11.54 -0.68
CA ILE A 131 -26.33 -10.39 -1.28
C ILE A 131 -27.41 -9.81 -0.37
N ASN A 132 -28.00 -10.63 0.52
CA ASN A 132 -29.04 -10.17 1.46
C ASN A 132 -28.47 -9.37 2.63
N SER A 133 -27.15 -9.33 2.81
CA SER A 133 -26.52 -8.47 3.82
C SER A 133 -26.49 -7.02 3.34
N PHE A 134 -26.85 -6.07 4.21
CA PHE A 134 -26.70 -4.64 3.91
C PHE A 134 -25.25 -4.24 3.61
N ARG A 135 -24.27 -5.00 4.12
CA ARG A 135 -22.85 -4.80 3.85
C ARG A 135 -22.50 -5.04 2.38
N PHE A 136 -23.29 -5.84 1.66
CA PHE A 136 -23.03 -6.12 0.25
C PHE A 136 -23.10 -4.87 -0.63
N TYR A 137 -23.99 -3.92 -0.32
CA TYR A 137 -24.17 -2.73 -1.17
C TYR A 137 -22.97 -1.76 -1.14
N ALA A 138 -22.17 -1.78 -0.08
CA ALA A 138 -20.96 -0.97 0.03
C ALA A 138 -19.78 -1.72 -0.58
N VAL A 139 -19.09 -1.11 -1.55
CA VAL A 139 -17.93 -1.72 -2.23
C VAL A 139 -16.58 -1.38 -1.60
N PHE A 140 -16.53 -0.39 -0.71
CA PHE A 140 -15.33 -0.06 0.05
C PHE A 140 -15.17 -1.03 1.24
N GLN A 141 -13.93 -1.36 1.58
CA GLN A 141 -13.64 -2.11 2.80
C GLN A 141 -14.13 -1.32 4.01
N GLU A 142 -14.93 -1.99 4.84
CA GLU A 142 -15.34 -1.46 6.12
C GLU A 142 -14.21 -1.74 7.11
N ASN A 143 -13.81 -0.72 7.88
CA ASN A 143 -12.89 -0.95 8.98
C ASN A 143 -13.62 -1.80 10.03
N GLU A 144 -13.15 -3.03 10.26
CA GLU A 144 -13.64 -3.81 11.38
C GLU A 144 -13.14 -3.19 12.69
N GLU A 145 -14.06 -2.59 13.44
CA GLU A 145 -13.79 -2.05 14.76
C GLU A 145 -13.84 -3.18 15.79
N TYR A 146 -12.74 -3.34 16.52
CA TYR A 146 -12.63 -4.25 17.65
C TYR A 146 -12.89 -3.47 18.93
N THR A 147 -13.81 -3.95 19.77
CA THR A 147 -14.03 -3.39 21.09
C THR A 147 -12.93 -3.85 22.03
N VAL A 148 -12.18 -2.90 22.57
CA VAL A 148 -11.10 -3.16 23.52
C VAL A 148 -11.65 -3.17 24.94
N ARG A 149 -11.38 -4.26 25.66
CA ARG A 149 -11.79 -4.47 27.04
C ARG A 149 -10.60 -4.76 27.93
N CYS A 150 -10.65 -4.20 29.13
CA CYS A 150 -9.82 -4.63 30.25
C CYS A 150 -10.76 -5.21 31.28
N GLU A 151 -10.61 -6.50 31.57
CA GLU A 151 -11.53 -7.25 32.44
C GLU A 151 -13.01 -7.07 32.03
N SER A 152 -13.80 -6.36 32.85
CA SER A 152 -15.22 -6.07 32.61
C SER A 152 -15.48 -4.68 32.03
N GLN A 153 -14.45 -3.85 31.86
CA GLN A 153 -14.58 -2.47 31.41
C GLN A 153 -14.25 -2.33 29.92
N GLU A 154 -15.15 -1.69 29.19
CA GLU A 154 -14.92 -1.27 27.81
C GLU A 154 -14.13 0.03 27.77
N LEU A 155 -12.99 0.01 27.08
CA LEU A 155 -12.06 1.13 27.02
C LEU A 155 -12.26 1.99 25.76
N GLY A 156 -12.70 1.37 24.65
CA GLY A 156 -12.96 2.02 23.36
C GLY A 156 -12.92 1.02 22.21
N THR A 157 -12.82 1.53 20.98
CA THR A 157 -12.68 0.72 19.76
C THR A 157 -11.32 0.92 19.10
N LEU A 158 -10.84 -0.12 18.41
CA LEU A 158 -9.59 -0.14 17.67
C LEU A 158 -9.79 -0.81 16.31
N VAL A 159 -9.26 -0.20 15.26
CA VAL A 159 -9.25 -0.79 13.92
C VAL A 159 -7.96 -1.59 13.74
N MET A 160 -8.07 -2.85 13.31
CA MET A 160 -6.95 -3.80 13.15
C MET A 160 -6.09 -3.93 14.42
N PRO A 161 -6.54 -4.69 15.43
CA PRO A 161 -5.77 -4.83 16.67
C PRO A 161 -4.42 -5.50 16.43
N PRO A 162 -3.36 -5.04 17.12
CA PRO A 162 -2.07 -5.69 17.05
C PRO A 162 -2.14 -7.06 17.73
N PRO A 163 -1.23 -8.00 17.38
CA PRO A 163 -1.25 -9.35 17.94
C PRO A 163 -1.00 -9.36 19.47
N PRO A 164 -1.38 -10.45 20.15
CA PRO A 164 -1.06 -10.67 21.56
C PRO A 164 0.40 -10.40 21.91
N GLY A 165 0.63 -9.69 23.02
CA GLY A 165 1.95 -9.26 23.50
C GLY A 165 2.36 -7.86 23.04
N GLU A 166 1.68 -7.29 22.05
CA GLU A 166 1.92 -5.91 21.61
C GLU A 166 1.14 -4.87 22.43
N LYS A 167 1.52 -3.60 22.30
CA LYS A 167 0.98 -2.51 23.10
C LYS A 167 0.00 -1.66 22.30
N ILE A 168 -1.13 -1.35 22.90
CA ILE A 168 -2.15 -0.43 22.36
C ILE A 168 -2.28 0.77 23.29
N ALA A 169 -2.69 1.92 22.78
CA ALA A 169 -3.06 3.04 23.64
C ALA A 169 -4.48 3.55 23.37
N ILE A 170 -5.30 3.50 24.40
CA ILE A 170 -6.70 3.92 24.37
C ILE A 170 -6.97 4.77 25.59
N ALA A 171 -7.75 5.85 25.40
CA ALA A 171 -8.08 6.82 26.44
C ALA A 171 -6.85 7.41 27.17
N GLY A 172 -5.73 7.58 26.46
CA GLY A 172 -4.49 8.15 27.00
C GLY A 172 -3.69 7.22 27.93
N HIS A 173 -4.09 5.95 28.04
CA HIS A 173 -3.39 4.91 28.81
C HIS A 173 -2.83 3.85 27.85
N VAL A 174 -1.75 3.18 28.24
CA VAL A 174 -1.10 2.11 27.46
C VAL A 174 -1.49 0.76 28.06
N TRP A 175 -1.87 -0.16 27.18
CA TRP A 175 -2.33 -1.49 27.51
C TRP A 175 -1.53 -2.52 26.69
N ILE A 176 -1.31 -3.71 27.22
CA ILE A 176 -0.79 -4.85 26.44
C ILE A 176 -1.96 -5.71 26.01
N VAL A 177 -1.99 -6.11 24.74
CA VAL A 177 -2.99 -7.04 24.20
C VAL A 177 -2.69 -8.43 24.73
N GLU A 178 -3.64 -9.04 25.43
CA GLU A 178 -3.55 -10.42 25.88
C GLU A 178 -4.09 -11.38 24.83
N GLU A 179 -5.25 -11.06 24.28
CA GLU A 179 -5.97 -11.91 23.35
C GLU A 179 -6.81 -11.06 22.39
N VAL A 180 -6.90 -11.52 21.14
CA VAL A 180 -7.77 -10.96 20.11
C VAL A 180 -8.78 -12.02 19.68
N ASP A 181 -10.05 -11.82 20.02
CA ASP A 181 -11.16 -12.65 19.52
C ASP A 181 -11.70 -12.05 18.22
N HIS A 182 -11.20 -12.56 17.10
CA HIS A 182 -11.65 -12.16 15.76
C HIS A 182 -13.09 -12.54 15.44
N LYS A 183 -13.69 -13.53 16.14
CA LYS A 183 -15.10 -13.91 15.90
C LYS A 183 -16.07 -12.95 16.57
N ARG A 184 -15.68 -12.41 17.73
CA ARG A 184 -16.49 -11.46 18.51
C ARG A 184 -16.08 -10.01 18.32
N HIS A 185 -15.02 -9.76 17.55
CA HIS A 185 -14.39 -8.44 17.41
C HIS A 185 -14.03 -7.84 18.78
N LEU A 186 -13.44 -8.65 19.66
CA LEU A 186 -13.03 -8.24 21.01
C LEU A 186 -11.51 -8.30 21.17
N VAL A 187 -10.94 -7.34 21.88
CA VAL A 187 -9.54 -7.34 22.29
C VAL A 187 -9.49 -7.27 23.80
N TYR A 188 -8.88 -8.25 24.43
CA TYR A 188 -8.60 -8.25 25.86
C TYR A 188 -7.22 -7.66 26.10
N CYS A 189 -7.12 -6.74 27.06
CA CYS A 189 -5.87 -6.07 27.36
C CYS A 189 -5.70 -5.77 28.86
N GLU A 190 -4.45 -5.67 29.29
CA GLU A 190 -4.07 -5.33 30.66
C GLU A 190 -3.32 -4.00 30.74
N PRO A 191 -3.49 -3.22 31.82
CA PRO A 191 -2.84 -1.91 31.98
C PRO A 191 -1.34 -2.07 32.24
N VAL A 192 -0.52 -1.29 31.54
CA VAL A 192 0.94 -1.29 31.75
C VAL A 192 1.49 0.11 31.98
N LYS A 193 2.39 0.24 32.94
CA LYS A 193 3.10 1.51 33.20
C LYS A 193 4.19 1.73 32.15
N GLY A 194 3.97 2.68 31.24
CA GLY A 194 4.98 3.15 30.30
C GLY A 194 4.43 4.11 29.26
N LYS A 195 5.26 5.02 28.76
CA LYS A 195 4.99 5.77 27.51
C LYS A 195 5.60 4.97 26.37
N VAL A 196 4.75 4.39 25.54
CA VAL A 196 5.14 3.68 24.32
C VAL A 196 4.37 4.33 23.16
N PRO A 197 4.96 4.49 21.96
CA PRO A 197 4.23 4.96 20.80
C PRO A 197 2.98 4.11 20.61
N ALA A 198 1.84 4.77 20.68
CA ALA A 198 0.54 4.14 20.53
C ALA A 198 0.32 3.76 19.07
N TYR A 199 0.03 2.48 18.82
CA TYR A 199 -0.52 2.04 17.54
C TYR A 199 -1.91 2.67 17.38
N PHE A 200 -2.01 3.67 16.50
CA PHE A 200 -3.27 4.19 15.98
C PHE A 200 -3.49 3.54 14.63
N GLY A 201 -4.51 2.69 14.53
CA GLY A 201 -4.85 1.88 13.35
C GLY A 201 -4.36 2.50 12.05
N GLU A 202 -3.39 1.84 11.42
CA GLU A 202 -2.87 2.28 10.15
C GLU A 202 -3.94 1.98 9.09
N CYS A 203 -4.64 3.00 8.60
CA CYS A 203 -5.21 2.94 7.26
C CYS A 203 -4.25 3.76 6.38
N PRO A 204 -3.08 3.21 5.98
CA PRO A 204 -2.16 3.97 5.18
C PRO A 204 -2.80 4.13 3.80
N GLY A 205 -3.28 5.33 3.52
CA GLY A 205 -3.53 5.74 2.14
C GLY A 205 -2.25 5.54 1.32
N ASP A 206 -2.41 5.19 0.06
CA ASP A 206 -1.31 5.15 -0.88
C ASP A 206 -0.70 6.55 -1.07
N ILE A 207 0.60 6.60 -1.35
CA ILE A 207 1.28 7.86 -1.71
C ILE A 207 1.86 7.69 -3.10
N HIS A 208 1.61 8.69 -3.94
CA HIS A 208 2.16 8.78 -5.28
C HIS A 208 3.66 9.08 -5.27
N THR A 209 4.42 8.48 -6.21
CA THR A 209 5.87 8.70 -6.40
C THR A 209 6.25 10.18 -6.49
N LYS A 210 5.38 11.02 -7.07
CA LYS A 210 5.58 12.48 -7.15
C LYS A 210 5.75 13.16 -5.79
N ILE A 211 5.02 12.72 -4.77
CA ILE A 211 5.16 13.26 -3.42
C ILE A 211 6.54 12.92 -2.84
N LEU A 212 7.00 11.67 -3.02
CA LEU A 212 8.32 11.24 -2.57
C LEU A 212 9.44 12.01 -3.29
N LEU A 213 9.29 12.26 -4.59
CA LEU A 213 10.22 13.10 -5.35
C LEU A 213 10.23 14.55 -4.86
N ARG A 214 9.06 15.12 -4.53
CA ARG A 214 9.02 16.45 -3.92
C ARG A 214 9.66 16.44 -2.52
N MET A 215 9.47 15.40 -1.70
CA MET A 215 10.14 15.24 -0.41
C MET A 215 11.67 15.24 -0.58
N ARG A 216 12.20 14.52 -1.58
CA ARG A 216 13.62 14.55 -1.94
C ARG A 216 14.07 15.98 -2.27
N GLN A 217 13.28 16.71 -3.06
CA GLN A 217 13.58 18.10 -3.41
C GLN A 217 13.54 19.05 -2.20
N VAL A 218 12.58 18.89 -1.29
CA VAL A 218 12.47 19.64 -0.03
C VAL A 218 13.75 19.53 0.81
N LEU A 219 14.39 18.35 0.82
CA LEU A 219 15.65 18.11 1.50
C LEU A 219 16.87 18.74 0.77
N ARG A 220 16.82 18.87 -0.56
CA ARG A 220 17.91 19.45 -1.36
C ARG A 220 17.88 20.98 -1.39
N GLU A 221 16.70 21.59 -1.36
CA GLU A 221 16.56 23.06 -1.48
C GLU A 221 16.73 23.79 -0.14
N ASP A 222 17.18 25.05 -0.19
CA ASP A 222 17.26 25.96 0.97
C ASP A 222 16.05 26.89 1.10
N LYS A 223 14.93 26.52 0.46
CA LYS A 223 13.70 27.33 0.45
C LYS A 223 13.06 27.37 1.83
N SER A 224 12.58 28.55 2.22
CA SER A 224 11.72 28.73 3.40
C SER A 224 10.25 28.63 3.01
N TYR A 225 9.45 27.93 3.81
CA TYR A 225 8.02 27.76 3.59
C TYR A 225 7.22 28.61 4.59
N PRO A 226 6.52 29.67 4.15
CA PRO A 226 5.90 30.65 5.06
C PRO A 226 4.80 30.10 5.97
N TYR A 227 4.17 28.98 5.61
CA TYR A 227 3.13 28.34 6.42
C TYR A 227 3.68 27.44 7.53
N LEU A 228 5.00 27.22 7.60
CA LEU A 228 5.60 26.42 8.65
C LEU A 228 5.78 27.23 9.94
N MET A 229 5.39 26.62 11.05
CA MET A 229 5.64 27.16 12.38
C MET A 229 7.11 27.02 12.79
N GLN A 230 7.54 27.82 13.75
CA GLN A 230 8.95 27.92 14.17
C GLN A 230 9.60 26.56 14.49
N ASN A 231 8.88 25.66 15.17
CA ASN A 231 9.39 24.32 15.49
C ASN A 231 9.58 23.46 14.23
N ALA A 232 8.63 23.53 13.28
CA ALA A 232 8.72 22.82 12.01
C ALA A 232 9.87 23.35 11.13
N VAL A 233 10.10 24.67 11.14
CA VAL A 233 11.24 25.29 10.43
C VAL A 233 12.57 24.77 10.99
N ARG A 234 12.74 24.76 12.32
CA ARG A 234 13.97 24.22 12.94
C ARG A 234 14.14 22.73 12.65
N ARG A 235 13.06 21.96 12.74
CA ARG A 235 13.08 20.52 12.46
C ARG A 235 13.43 20.21 11.01
N LEU A 236 12.89 20.98 10.05
CA LEU A 236 13.24 20.88 8.64
C LEU A 236 14.71 21.25 8.39
N ALA A 237 15.23 22.29 9.02
CA ALA A 237 16.63 22.68 8.89
C ALA A 237 17.57 21.55 9.36
N GLN A 238 17.28 20.96 10.52
CA GLN A 238 18.00 19.80 11.02
C GLN A 238 17.91 18.61 10.04
N ALA A 239 16.73 18.33 9.50
CA ALA A 239 16.55 17.26 8.52
C ALA A 239 17.39 17.45 7.26
N ARG A 240 17.48 18.68 6.75
CA ARG A 240 18.32 19.03 5.58
C ARG A 240 19.80 18.83 5.88
N GLU A 241 20.27 19.29 7.04
CA GLU A 241 21.65 19.09 7.47
C GLU A 241 21.99 17.60 7.58
N THR A 242 21.15 16.83 8.27
CA THR A 242 21.30 15.38 8.41
C THR A 242 21.30 14.67 7.04
N ALA A 243 20.39 15.04 6.13
CA ALA A 243 20.30 14.43 4.80
C ALA A 243 21.55 14.73 3.94
N ARG A 244 22.10 15.94 4.02
CA ARG A 244 23.34 16.33 3.32
C ARG A 244 24.55 15.58 3.84
N ASN A 245 24.71 15.51 5.16
CA ASN A 245 25.83 14.83 5.79
C ASN A 245 25.87 13.33 5.44
N ALA A 246 24.70 12.74 5.24
CA ALA A 246 24.52 11.34 4.89
C ALA A 246 24.36 11.07 3.38
N ALA A 247 24.41 12.11 2.54
CA ALA A 247 24.16 12.06 1.11
C ALA A 247 22.84 11.35 0.70
N VAL A 248 21.82 11.34 1.57
CA VAL A 248 20.54 10.60 1.39
C VAL A 248 19.77 11.07 0.14
N THR A 249 19.97 12.33 -0.25
CA THR A 249 19.31 12.90 -1.43
C THR A 249 20.05 12.68 -2.72
N ASP A 250 21.35 12.40 -2.67
CA ASP A 250 22.20 12.30 -3.86
C ASP A 250 22.54 10.84 -4.16
N GLU A 251 22.71 10.05 -3.10
CA GLU A 251 22.98 8.62 -3.17
C GLU A 251 21.73 7.79 -2.89
N ILE A 252 21.42 6.89 -3.81
CA ILE A 252 20.29 5.97 -3.68
C ILE A 252 20.59 4.86 -2.67
N LEU A 253 21.86 4.44 -2.57
CA LEU A 253 22.31 3.37 -1.70
C LEU A 253 23.44 3.89 -0.80
N VAL A 254 23.15 4.01 0.49
CA VAL A 254 24.05 4.55 1.51
C VAL A 254 24.54 3.43 2.41
N ASN A 255 25.86 3.37 2.67
CA ASN A 255 26.43 2.42 3.62
C ASN A 255 26.26 2.96 5.05
N LEU A 256 25.66 2.15 5.93
CA LEU A 256 25.43 2.49 7.34
C LEU A 256 26.55 1.99 8.27
N GLY A 257 27.59 1.34 7.72
CA GLY A 257 28.70 0.73 8.43
C GLY A 257 28.78 -0.77 8.16
N GLY A 258 30.01 -1.25 7.88
CA GLY A 258 30.24 -2.65 7.54
C GLY A 258 29.42 -3.09 6.33
N ASP A 259 28.71 -4.21 6.49
CA ASP A 259 27.86 -4.81 5.45
C ASP A 259 26.42 -4.30 5.50
N MET A 260 26.10 -3.26 6.29
CA MET A 260 24.75 -2.71 6.42
C MET A 260 24.54 -1.55 5.45
N TRP A 261 23.41 -1.59 4.75
CA TRP A 261 23.07 -0.64 3.69
C TRP A 261 21.63 -0.15 3.84
N CYS A 262 21.40 1.07 3.35
CA CYS A 262 20.08 1.69 3.28
C CYS A 262 19.81 2.19 1.86
N LEU A 263 18.71 1.72 1.29
CA LEU A 263 18.23 2.10 -0.04
C LEU A 263 17.11 3.14 0.07
N PHE A 264 17.28 4.28 -0.59
CA PHE A 264 16.30 5.36 -0.70
C PHE A 264 15.72 5.41 -2.11
N PRO A 265 14.64 4.65 -2.39
CA PRO A 265 14.16 4.52 -3.74
C PRO A 265 13.39 5.74 -4.25
N TRP A 266 12.82 6.56 -3.36
CA TRP A 266 11.93 7.69 -3.68
C TRP A 266 10.78 7.27 -4.61
N LEU A 267 10.12 6.17 -4.25
CA LEU A 267 9.02 5.55 -4.98
C LEU A 267 7.74 5.56 -4.14
N GLY A 268 6.60 5.72 -4.80
CA GLY A 268 5.28 5.61 -4.19
C GLY A 268 4.93 4.18 -3.78
N THR A 269 3.79 4.00 -3.10
CA THR A 269 3.52 2.80 -2.29
C THR A 269 3.67 1.52 -3.10
N TYR A 270 3.07 1.51 -4.29
CA TYR A 270 2.99 0.35 -5.14
C TYR A 270 4.28 0.05 -5.90
N ALA A 271 5.01 1.09 -6.31
CA ALA A 271 6.31 0.93 -6.94
C ALA A 271 7.34 0.48 -5.89
N PHE A 272 7.27 1.00 -4.67
CA PHE A 272 8.08 0.54 -3.54
C PHE A 272 7.82 -0.94 -3.23
N LEU A 273 6.55 -1.35 -3.18
CA LEU A 273 6.16 -2.75 -2.97
C LEU A 273 6.69 -3.68 -4.08
N ALA A 274 6.61 -3.23 -5.33
CA ALA A 274 7.16 -3.96 -6.47
C ALA A 274 8.71 -4.06 -6.39
N LEU A 275 9.40 -2.99 -5.99
CA LEU A 275 10.85 -2.97 -5.81
C LEU A 275 11.29 -3.94 -4.70
N GLU A 276 10.59 -3.94 -3.57
CA GLU A 276 10.86 -4.86 -2.46
C GLU A 276 10.81 -6.32 -2.92
N ARG A 277 9.76 -6.66 -3.69
CA ARG A 277 9.57 -8.00 -4.26
C ARG A 277 10.63 -8.34 -5.30
N PHE A 278 10.95 -7.40 -6.18
CA PHE A 278 12.03 -7.56 -7.16
C PHE A 278 13.37 -7.86 -6.49
N LEU A 279 13.74 -7.11 -5.44
CA LEU A 279 14.95 -7.38 -4.68
C LEU A 279 14.92 -8.77 -4.02
N LYS A 280 13.80 -9.14 -3.37
CA LYS A 280 13.66 -10.42 -2.66
C LYS A 280 13.64 -11.64 -3.59
N LEU A 281 12.96 -11.56 -4.73
CA LEU A 281 12.69 -12.70 -5.60
C LEU A 281 13.71 -12.87 -6.73
N ARG A 282 14.35 -11.78 -7.17
CA ARG A 282 15.27 -11.81 -8.32
C ARG A 282 16.72 -11.54 -7.94
N CYS A 283 16.95 -10.66 -6.97
CA CYS A 283 18.30 -10.19 -6.67
C CYS A 283 18.91 -10.82 -5.41
N LYS A 284 18.08 -11.28 -4.46
CA LYS A 284 18.49 -11.69 -3.11
C LYS A 284 19.63 -12.70 -3.11
N ASP A 285 19.51 -13.79 -3.86
CA ASP A 285 20.50 -14.88 -3.83
C ASP A 285 21.84 -14.45 -4.44
N ARG A 286 21.80 -13.64 -5.49
CA ARG A 286 22.99 -13.10 -6.16
C ARG A 286 23.71 -12.04 -5.32
N LEU A 287 22.94 -11.22 -4.60
CA LEU A 287 23.45 -10.14 -3.77
C LEU A 287 23.80 -10.59 -2.35
N GLY A 288 23.35 -11.76 -1.92
CA GLY A 288 23.48 -12.22 -0.54
C GLY A 288 22.71 -11.36 0.46
N ILE A 289 21.57 -10.78 0.06
CA ILE A 289 20.78 -9.88 0.91
C ILE A 289 20.22 -10.62 2.13
N LYS A 290 20.47 -10.09 3.32
CA LYS A 290 19.96 -10.56 4.62
C LYS A 290 19.22 -9.43 5.35
N GLY A 291 18.17 -9.79 6.08
CA GLY A 291 17.43 -8.85 6.93
C GLY A 291 16.84 -7.66 6.15
N LEU A 292 16.14 -7.93 5.03
CA LEU A 292 15.49 -6.87 4.26
C LEU A 292 14.31 -6.32 5.06
N ASP A 293 14.50 -5.12 5.60
CA ASP A 293 13.60 -4.40 6.49
C ASP A 293 13.10 -3.10 5.83
N PRO A 294 11.90 -3.12 5.22
CA PRO A 294 11.34 -1.97 4.55
C PRO A 294 10.59 -1.05 5.52
N SER A 295 11.04 0.20 5.66
CA SER A 295 10.21 1.28 6.21
C SER A 295 9.33 1.82 5.10
N ARG A 296 8.19 1.17 4.88
CA ARG A 296 7.29 1.53 3.78
C ARG A 296 6.75 2.95 3.99
N GLN A 297 6.92 3.87 3.05
CA GLN A 297 7.46 3.77 1.68
C GLN A 297 8.69 4.65 1.46
N TYR A 298 9.50 4.84 2.50
CA TYR A 298 10.60 5.79 2.51
C TYR A 298 11.95 5.15 2.17
N PHE A 299 12.28 4.03 2.80
CA PHE A 299 13.60 3.39 2.66
C PHE A 299 13.56 1.88 2.97
N ILE A 300 14.60 1.16 2.53
CA ILE A 300 14.80 -0.26 2.83
C ILE A 300 16.20 -0.45 3.43
N GLN A 301 16.28 -1.00 4.63
CA GLN A 301 17.54 -1.41 5.24
C GLN A 301 17.79 -2.90 4.99
N PHE A 302 19.04 -3.27 4.76
CA PHE A 302 19.45 -4.67 4.64
C PHE A 302 20.96 -4.81 4.82
N SER A 303 21.40 -6.04 5.06
CA SER A 303 22.82 -6.39 4.98
C SER A 303 23.13 -7.10 3.66
N MET A 304 24.25 -6.76 3.04
CA MET A 304 24.78 -7.47 1.88
C MET A 304 26.32 -7.48 1.92
N PRO A 305 26.96 -8.61 1.55
CA PRO A 305 28.42 -8.73 1.49
C PRO A 305 29.04 -8.13 0.22
N VAL A 306 28.22 -7.85 -0.79
CA VAL A 306 28.71 -7.33 -2.08
C VAL A 306 28.95 -5.83 -2.04
N THR A 307 29.80 -5.34 -2.95
CA THR A 307 30.06 -3.91 -3.08
C THR A 307 28.86 -3.17 -3.68
N ARG A 308 28.83 -1.85 -3.48
CA ARG A 308 27.84 -0.96 -4.09
C ARG A 308 27.76 -1.11 -5.61
N ASP A 309 28.90 -1.19 -6.30
CA ASP A 309 28.92 -1.32 -7.76
C ASP A 309 28.37 -2.67 -8.22
N ALA A 310 28.72 -3.75 -7.49
CA ALA A 310 28.16 -5.07 -7.73
C ALA A 310 26.64 -5.10 -7.53
N PHE A 311 26.12 -4.36 -6.55
CA PHE A 311 24.67 -4.20 -6.35
C PHE A 311 23.99 -3.64 -7.60
N PHE A 312 24.46 -2.49 -8.10
CA PHE A 312 23.87 -1.89 -9.29
C PHE A 312 24.07 -2.73 -10.56
N ALA A 313 25.21 -3.43 -10.69
CA ALA A 313 25.43 -4.35 -11.81
C ALA A 313 24.42 -5.51 -11.82
N VAL A 314 24.15 -6.13 -10.67
CA VAL A 314 23.14 -7.20 -10.58
C VAL A 314 21.74 -6.66 -10.86
N LEU A 315 21.38 -5.48 -10.34
CA LEU A 315 20.10 -4.85 -10.63
C LEU A 315 19.93 -4.59 -12.14
N ALA A 316 20.98 -4.06 -12.78
CA ALA A 316 21.02 -3.78 -14.21
C ALA A 316 20.79 -5.04 -15.06
N GLU A 317 21.39 -6.16 -14.67
CA GLU A 317 21.21 -7.45 -15.35
C GLU A 317 19.83 -8.05 -15.09
N GLU A 318 19.37 -8.06 -13.84
CA GLU A 318 18.07 -8.66 -13.48
C GLU A 318 16.89 -7.92 -14.09
N ILE A 319 16.96 -6.59 -14.22
CA ILE A 319 15.87 -5.79 -14.81
C ILE A 319 15.76 -5.92 -16.32
N GLN A 320 16.84 -6.32 -17.00
CA GLN A 320 16.87 -6.56 -18.46
C GLN A 320 16.33 -7.94 -18.83
N LYS A 321 16.38 -8.90 -17.90
CA LYS A 321 15.77 -10.22 -18.12
C LYS A 321 14.24 -10.04 -18.22
N PRO A 322 13.58 -10.67 -19.19
CA PRO A 322 12.12 -10.66 -19.24
C PRO A 322 11.56 -11.33 -17.98
N PHE A 323 10.55 -10.70 -17.37
CA PHE A 323 9.75 -11.27 -16.29
C PHE A 323 8.33 -10.74 -16.38
N GLU A 324 7.38 -11.60 -16.06
CA GLU A 324 5.97 -11.26 -15.98
C GLU A 324 5.65 -10.67 -14.60
N PRO A 325 4.61 -9.81 -14.49
CA PRO A 325 4.17 -9.31 -13.19
C PRO A 325 3.89 -10.37 -12.13
N LEU A 326 3.40 -11.54 -12.56
CA LEU A 326 3.15 -12.68 -11.69
C LEU A 326 4.43 -13.27 -11.07
N ASP A 327 5.60 -13.07 -11.69
CA ASP A 327 6.88 -13.54 -11.15
C ASP A 327 7.29 -12.79 -9.87
N LEU A 328 6.65 -11.64 -9.59
CA LEU A 328 6.85 -10.88 -8.35
C LEU A 328 5.84 -11.24 -7.24
N VAL A 329 4.95 -12.21 -7.48
CA VAL A 329 4.02 -12.75 -6.48
C VAL A 329 4.58 -14.05 -5.94
N TYR A 330 4.60 -14.23 -4.61
CA TYR A 330 5.16 -15.47 -4.05
C TYR A 330 4.31 -16.68 -4.47
N PRO A 331 4.91 -17.87 -4.66
CA PRO A 331 4.20 -19.05 -5.19
C PRO A 331 2.93 -19.43 -4.43
N ASN A 332 2.88 -19.25 -3.11
CA ASN A 332 1.73 -19.61 -2.27
C ASN A 332 0.96 -18.41 -1.72
N GLU A 333 1.26 -17.19 -2.21
CA GLU A 333 0.61 -15.99 -1.74
C GLU A 333 -0.71 -15.74 -2.48
N VAL A 334 -1.74 -15.41 -1.71
CA VAL A 334 -3.03 -14.91 -2.20
C VAL A 334 -3.28 -13.57 -1.51
N PRO A 335 -2.90 -12.45 -2.14
CA PRO A 335 -2.96 -11.14 -1.52
C PRO A 335 -4.40 -10.60 -1.55
N LEU A 336 -5.16 -10.90 -0.50
CA LEU A 336 -6.50 -10.33 -0.30
C LEU A 336 -6.35 -8.84 0.02
N PHE A 337 -6.85 -7.97 -0.85
CA PHE A 337 -6.64 -6.52 -0.76
C PHE A 337 -7.94 -5.74 -0.79
N GLU A 338 -8.93 -6.19 -1.56
CA GLU A 338 -10.24 -5.56 -1.73
C GLU A 338 -11.33 -6.37 -1.02
N LYS A 339 -12.49 -5.74 -0.76
CA LYS A 339 -13.58 -6.31 0.06
C LYS A 339 -14.02 -7.71 -0.36
N TYR A 340 -14.17 -7.96 -1.65
CA TYR A 340 -14.70 -9.22 -2.17
C TYR A 340 -13.63 -10.20 -2.65
N ASP A 341 -12.35 -9.93 -2.38
CA ASP A 341 -11.26 -10.81 -2.85
C ASP A 341 -11.35 -12.22 -2.26
N GLU A 342 -11.96 -12.37 -1.08
CA GLU A 342 -12.19 -13.68 -0.44
C GLU A 342 -13.12 -14.61 -1.25
N TYR A 343 -13.98 -14.05 -2.12
CA TYR A 343 -14.91 -14.82 -2.95
C TYR A 343 -14.39 -15.06 -4.37
N LEU A 344 -13.17 -14.61 -4.65
CA LEU A 344 -12.53 -14.78 -5.95
C LEU A 344 -11.66 -16.04 -5.96
N PRO A 345 -11.52 -16.69 -7.12
CA PRO A 345 -10.53 -17.75 -7.26
C PRO A 345 -9.12 -17.19 -7.07
N PRO A 346 -8.20 -17.92 -6.41
CA PRO A 346 -6.85 -17.44 -6.09
C PRO A 346 -6.06 -16.90 -7.29
N GLU A 347 -6.25 -17.48 -8.47
CA GLU A 347 -5.58 -17.04 -9.69
C GLU A 347 -5.98 -15.62 -10.12
N LEU A 348 -7.25 -15.23 -9.96
CA LEU A 348 -7.70 -13.87 -10.27
C LEU A 348 -7.23 -12.86 -9.21
N VAL A 349 -7.21 -13.24 -7.93
CA VAL A 349 -6.65 -12.37 -6.87
C VAL A 349 -5.18 -12.08 -7.15
N ARG A 350 -4.39 -13.11 -7.44
CA ARG A 350 -2.97 -12.98 -7.77
C ARG A 350 -2.74 -12.14 -9.01
N LYS A 351 -3.53 -12.35 -10.07
CA LYS A 351 -3.47 -11.55 -11.30
C LYS A 351 -3.85 -10.09 -11.03
N GLY A 352 -4.92 -9.85 -10.27
CA GLY A 352 -5.37 -8.52 -9.88
C GLY A 352 -4.29 -7.73 -9.14
N PHE A 353 -3.61 -8.39 -8.20
CA PHE A 353 -2.49 -7.81 -7.47
C PHE A 353 -1.26 -7.57 -8.36
N ALA A 354 -0.85 -8.57 -9.13
CA ALA A 354 0.34 -8.48 -9.98
C ALA A 354 0.25 -7.35 -11.02
N TYR A 355 -0.88 -7.27 -11.73
CA TYR A 355 -1.03 -6.33 -12.84
C TYR A 355 -1.72 -5.01 -12.44
N GLY A 356 -2.57 -5.02 -11.41
CA GLY A 356 -3.33 -3.84 -10.99
C GLY A 356 -2.75 -3.09 -9.79
N VAL A 357 -2.01 -3.79 -8.92
CA VAL A 357 -1.45 -3.20 -7.70
C VAL A 357 0.01 -2.86 -7.89
N LEU A 358 0.87 -3.82 -8.25
CA LEU A 358 2.33 -3.62 -8.32
C LEU A 358 2.76 -2.57 -9.38
N GLY A 359 3.57 -1.59 -8.97
CA GLY A 359 4.10 -0.53 -9.84
C GLY A 359 5.32 -0.96 -10.65
N ILE A 360 5.22 -2.05 -11.43
CA ILE A 360 6.38 -2.70 -12.07
C ILE A 360 7.06 -1.82 -13.10
N GLU A 361 6.29 -1.11 -13.93
CA GLU A 361 6.87 -0.22 -14.95
C GLU A 361 7.62 0.95 -14.32
N GLU A 362 7.14 1.49 -13.20
CA GLU A 362 7.87 2.50 -12.43
C GLU A 362 9.17 1.93 -11.84
N VAL A 363 9.16 0.69 -11.36
CA VAL A 363 10.39 0.02 -10.87
C VAL A 363 11.39 -0.19 -12.01
N LYS A 364 10.95 -0.68 -13.16
CA LYS A 364 11.82 -0.85 -14.33
C LYS A 364 12.46 0.46 -14.74
N GLN A 365 11.66 1.53 -14.85
CA GLN A 365 12.17 2.86 -15.17
C GLN A 365 13.18 3.34 -14.12
N ARG A 366 12.83 3.26 -12.84
CA ARG A 366 13.67 3.76 -11.74
C ARG A 366 14.98 2.98 -11.60
N VAL A 367 14.97 1.66 -11.78
CA VAL A 367 16.20 0.85 -11.74
C VAL A 367 17.09 1.16 -12.95
N ARG A 368 16.51 1.39 -14.14
CA ARG A 368 17.29 1.85 -15.31
C ARG A 368 17.94 3.21 -15.08
N GLU A 369 17.22 4.16 -14.50
CA GLU A 369 17.76 5.47 -14.11
C GLU A 369 18.96 5.32 -13.16
N TRP A 370 18.89 4.42 -12.17
CA TRP A 370 20.00 4.17 -11.24
C TRP A 370 21.23 3.57 -11.90
N CYS A 371 21.01 2.71 -12.89
CA CYS A 371 22.07 1.97 -13.57
C CYS A 371 22.58 2.66 -14.83
N ASN A 372 22.12 3.89 -15.13
CA ASN A 372 22.40 4.62 -16.37
C ASN A 372 22.12 3.82 -17.65
N ILE A 373 21.06 3.00 -17.63
CA ILE A 373 20.62 2.23 -18.80
C ILE A 373 19.68 3.13 -19.62
N PRO A 374 19.94 3.36 -20.92
CA PRO A 374 19.07 4.19 -21.75
C PRO A 374 17.68 3.58 -21.89
N ASP A 375 16.64 4.43 -21.85
CA ASP A 375 15.27 3.99 -22.07
C ASP A 375 15.08 3.46 -23.49
N SER A 376 14.48 2.28 -23.61
CA SER A 376 14.17 1.66 -24.90
C SER A 376 13.17 2.47 -25.75
N LYS A 377 12.42 3.41 -25.14
CA LYS A 377 11.52 4.33 -25.86
C LYS A 377 12.25 5.42 -26.67
N THR A 378 13.53 5.66 -26.40
CA THR A 378 14.32 6.69 -27.10
C THR A 378 14.91 6.16 -28.42
N LEU A 379 14.87 4.84 -28.66
CA LEU A 379 15.43 4.20 -29.86
C LEU A 379 14.45 4.08 -31.03
N GLU A 380 13.15 4.35 -30.84
CA GLU A 380 12.16 4.38 -31.93
C GLU A 380 11.90 5.79 -32.50
N MET A 381 12.66 6.80 -32.06
CA MET A 381 12.53 8.20 -32.50
C MET A 381 13.80 8.78 -33.15
N ASN A 382 14.66 7.94 -33.74
CA ASN A 382 15.76 8.39 -34.61
C ASN A 382 15.72 7.71 -35.97
#